data_AF-A0A8X6HV32-F1
#
_entry.id   AF-A0A8X6HV32-F1
#
_cell.length_a   1.000
_cell.length_b   1.000
_cell.length_c   1.000
_cell.angle_alpha   90.00
_cell.angle_beta   90.00
_cell.angle_gamma   90.00
#
_symmetry.space_group_name_H-M   'P 1'
#
loop_
_entity.id
_entity.type
_entity.pdbx_description
1 polymer ?
#
loop_
_entity_poly.entity_id
_entity_poly.type
_entity_poly.pdbx_seq_one_letter_code
_entity_poly.pdbx_strand_id
1 'polypeptide(L)'
;MMVRNTVVSTCDALDPVFHDAQRDALWTWLQLEPDSHIHPHYFVVINEACVPVTVACFQRIQLEALKQQFQQVECFTESNFMYIRYKVGLLFKRLPGTDVWVTPKDMMFWARKLLQIHTMEELIDRFGYDFITSFHVDLNPLFMHNAFPKNTLAFNALKNAVLATDARYAHYFMDSLSAYARQLTPYHQIVQEPVQDGISPHFALRVPHVVVSYMSFLGCTQEDGIVCRQDVNAFDCCRFYTIRIKIKADGLVMFHPVQGDADETSLVGTVVHFGETLLQLEPFSIHVRTVPIKDQVIQLHFNKPPFRVIQHYLSAHTLSICLEQDHWASTGDKLCSFHGQKGVLRLMKTLPLLDERIQPDLLVNPYSLFRMTPGQILEGVTRGEGRDAQTVRNTDGQIVPDAKAFYAKTFYFPIAYWSSEHFYAPSECTMDKILHQAVKGRSRGGGMRLGNMELFNGLRGNGLAACFEEKFFEHGDRIPNEHNPTISLPKSVELVKEDARFFKCHLKYQANSSVIMRK
;
A
#
# COMPACT_ATOMS: atom_id res chain seq x y z
N MET A 1 26.69 -5.12 8.60
CA MET A 1 25.49 -5.62 7.88
C MET A 1 24.28 -4.94 8.50
N MET A 2 23.53 -4.19 7.68
CA MET A 2 22.33 -3.38 8.02
C MET A 2 22.52 -2.15 8.94
N VAL A 3 23.43 -1.26 8.56
CA VAL A 3 23.16 0.19 8.68
C VAL A 3 22.87 0.65 7.26
N ARG A 4 21.60 0.54 6.84
CA ARG A 4 21.15 1.30 5.69
C ARG A 4 21.22 2.75 6.14
N ASN A 5 22.08 3.52 5.50
CA ASN A 5 21.97 4.96 5.41
C ASN A 5 20.56 5.27 4.89
N THR A 6 19.57 5.31 5.78
CA THR A 6 18.41 6.15 5.59
C THR A 6 18.99 7.54 5.49
N VAL A 7 19.02 8.04 4.26
CA VAL A 7 19.09 9.47 3.99
C VAL A 7 17.96 10.04 4.84
N VAL A 8 18.34 10.57 6.00
CA VAL A 8 17.51 11.43 6.81
C VAL A 8 17.02 12.47 5.83
N SER A 9 15.70 12.54 5.65
CA SER A 9 15.05 13.50 4.79
C SER A 9 15.70 14.86 5.04
N THR A 10 16.53 15.33 4.11
CA THR A 10 17.14 16.65 4.15
C THR A 10 16.00 17.63 3.95
N CYS A 11 15.43 18.05 5.07
CA CYS A 11 14.20 18.82 5.14
C CYS A 11 14.37 19.95 6.17
N ASP A 12 15.47 20.68 6.07
CA ASP A 12 15.71 21.91 6.84
C ASP A 12 14.73 23.06 6.47
N ALA A 13 13.80 22.83 5.54
CA ALA A 13 12.78 23.79 5.10
C ALA A 13 11.41 23.16 4.79
N LEU A 14 11.20 21.88 5.13
CA LEU A 14 9.88 21.26 5.15
C LEU A 14 9.48 21.21 6.62
N ASP A 15 9.14 22.37 7.17
CA ASP A 15 8.63 22.43 8.52
C ASP A 15 7.09 22.48 8.52
N PRO A 16 6.40 21.32 8.62
CA PRO A 16 4.97 21.28 8.88
C PRO A 16 4.58 21.95 10.21
N VAL A 17 5.54 22.32 11.07
CA VAL A 17 5.27 23.06 12.31
C VAL A 17 4.68 24.44 12.03
N PHE A 18 5.15 25.18 11.01
CA PHE A 18 4.89 26.63 10.97
C PHE A 18 3.46 27.00 10.52
N HIS A 19 2.88 26.24 9.59
CA HIS A 19 1.58 26.62 9.01
C HIS A 19 0.37 26.13 9.84
N ASP A 20 0.50 25.01 10.54
CA ASP A 20 -0.53 24.44 11.41
C ASP A 20 -0.38 24.84 12.89
N ALA A 21 0.79 25.29 13.35
CA ALA A 21 0.94 25.80 14.73
C ALA A 21 -0.01 26.96 15.06
N GLN A 22 -0.52 27.67 14.06
CA GLN A 22 -1.51 28.74 14.25
C GLN A 22 -2.98 28.26 14.21
N ARG A 23 -3.26 27.00 13.84
CA ARG A 23 -4.63 26.50 13.60
C ARG A 23 -4.97 25.17 14.26
N ASP A 24 -3.98 24.38 14.68
CA ASP A 24 -4.14 23.05 15.25
C ASP A 24 -3.96 23.05 16.78
N ALA A 25 -4.89 22.39 17.47
CA ALA A 25 -4.92 22.30 18.93
C ALA A 25 -3.70 21.58 19.52
N LEU A 26 -3.15 20.55 18.85
CA LEU A 26 -1.96 19.82 19.32
C LEU A 26 -0.74 20.73 19.33
N TRP A 27 -0.53 21.43 18.22
CA TRP A 27 0.64 22.29 18.05
C TRP A 27 0.58 23.50 18.98
N THR A 28 -0.61 24.09 19.12
CA THR A 28 -0.87 25.16 20.09
C THR A 28 -0.63 24.71 21.53
N TRP A 29 -0.93 23.44 21.83
CA TRP A 29 -0.67 22.85 23.16
C TRP A 29 0.82 22.59 23.38
N LEU A 30 1.52 22.07 22.36
CA LEU A 30 2.95 21.74 22.46
C LEU A 30 3.84 22.97 22.65
N GLN A 31 3.54 24.08 21.97
CA GLN A 31 4.29 25.34 22.05
C GLN A 31 5.80 25.13 21.90
N LEU A 32 6.24 24.40 20.87
CA LEU A 32 7.64 24.03 20.73
C LEU A 32 8.53 25.27 20.62
N GLU A 33 9.65 25.25 21.35
CA GLU A 33 10.70 26.26 21.28
C GLU A 33 11.90 25.63 20.57
N PRO A 34 12.11 25.92 19.27
CA PRO A 34 13.21 25.34 18.52
C PRO A 34 14.56 25.71 19.14
N ASP A 35 15.44 24.72 19.28
CA ASP A 35 16.81 24.96 19.71
C ASP A 35 17.70 25.28 18.49
N SER A 36 18.18 26.52 18.42
CA SER A 36 19.04 27.02 17.35
C SER A 36 20.54 26.74 17.60
N HIS A 37 20.90 25.95 18.61
CA HIS A 37 22.30 25.62 18.88
C HIS A 37 22.86 24.67 17.81
N ILE A 38 24.18 24.71 17.59
CA ILE A 38 24.87 23.90 16.58
C ILE A 38 24.73 22.40 16.85
N HIS A 39 24.59 22.01 18.12
CA HIS A 39 24.44 20.62 18.54
C HIS A 39 23.28 20.49 19.54
N PRO A 40 22.03 20.44 19.06
CA PRO A 40 20.87 20.27 19.93
C PRO A 40 20.91 18.88 20.57
N HIS A 41 20.59 18.83 21.86
CA HIS A 41 20.64 17.58 22.63
C HIS A 41 19.30 16.86 22.71
N TYR A 42 18.18 17.57 22.58
CA TYR A 42 16.82 17.06 22.74
C TYR A 42 15.99 17.30 21.48
N PHE A 43 15.13 16.32 21.19
CA PHE A 43 14.36 16.31 19.96
C PHE A 43 12.92 15.88 20.23
N VAL A 44 11.96 16.61 19.66
CA VAL A 44 10.56 16.21 19.62
C VAL A 44 10.24 15.80 18.18
N VAL A 45 9.92 14.52 18.00
CA VAL A 45 9.60 13.91 16.72
C VAL A 45 8.08 13.81 16.61
N ILE A 46 7.50 14.60 15.72
CA ILE A 46 6.05 14.67 15.49
C ILE A 46 5.73 14.07 14.13
N ASN A 47 5.10 12.90 14.14
CA ASN A 47 4.95 12.03 12.99
C ASN A 47 6.30 11.71 12.31
N GLU A 48 6.70 12.50 11.31
CA GLU A 48 7.97 12.37 10.58
C GLU A 48 8.86 13.61 10.72
N ALA A 49 8.35 14.69 11.30
CA ALA A 49 9.11 15.92 11.53
C ALA A 49 9.92 15.80 12.82
N CYS A 50 11.23 16.02 12.74
CA CYS A 50 12.12 16.01 13.90
C CYS A 50 12.49 17.45 14.25
N VAL A 51 12.00 17.94 15.39
CA VAL A 51 12.23 19.33 15.83
C VAL A 51 13.25 19.32 16.97
N PRO A 52 14.43 19.95 16.81
CA PRO A 52 15.34 20.17 17.93
C PRO A 52 14.71 21.18 18.89
N VAL A 53 14.68 20.88 20.18
CA VAL A 53 14.02 21.75 21.18
C VAL A 53 14.92 22.04 22.38
N THR A 54 14.65 23.17 23.04
CA THR A 54 15.37 23.52 24.27
C THR A 54 15.10 22.48 25.37
N VAL A 55 16.04 22.34 26.32
CA VAL A 55 15.85 21.45 27.48
C VAL A 55 14.59 21.81 28.27
N ALA A 56 14.33 23.12 28.43
CA ALA A 56 13.15 23.64 29.11
C ALA A 56 11.86 23.23 28.37
N CYS A 57 11.83 23.34 27.05
CA CYS A 57 10.71 22.88 26.24
C CYS A 57 10.50 21.36 26.36
N PHE A 58 11.58 20.57 26.27
CA PHE A 58 11.49 19.11 26.39
C PHE A 58 10.93 18.66 27.74
N GLN A 59 11.37 19.29 28.84
CA GLN A 59 10.90 18.99 30.19
C GLN A 59 9.48 19.51 30.49
N ARG A 60 9.07 20.60 29.83
CA ARG A 60 7.72 21.17 29.96
C ARG A 60 6.65 20.24 29.39
N ILE A 61 6.95 19.53 28.31
CA ILE A 61 5.97 18.66 27.65
C ILE A 61 5.69 17.42 28.52
N GLN A 62 4.54 17.45 29.21
CA GLN A 62 4.07 16.34 30.03
C GLN A 62 3.24 15.38 29.18
N LEU A 63 3.83 14.23 28.80
CA LEU A 63 3.15 13.24 27.94
C LEU A 63 1.82 12.72 28.52
N GLU A 64 1.67 12.70 29.85
CA GLU A 64 0.42 12.23 30.49
C GLU A 64 -0.71 13.24 30.32
N ALA A 65 -0.42 14.52 30.53
CA ALA A 65 -1.36 15.60 30.22
C ALA A 65 -1.69 15.62 28.72
N LEU A 66 -0.71 15.31 27.86
CA LEU A 66 -0.94 15.17 26.42
C LEU A 66 -1.93 14.03 26.10
N LYS A 67 -1.79 12.85 26.72
CA LYS A 67 -2.74 11.73 26.56
C LYS A 67 -4.13 12.04 27.12
N GLN A 68 -4.22 12.81 28.20
CA GLN A 68 -5.49 13.22 28.78
C GLN A 68 -6.21 14.21 27.86
N GLN A 69 -5.47 15.14 27.26
CA GLN A 69 -6.01 16.12 26.32
C GLN A 69 -6.34 15.48 24.97
N PHE A 70 -5.49 14.60 24.46
CA PHE A 70 -5.59 13.96 23.15
C PHE A 70 -5.49 12.44 23.32
N GLN A 71 -6.64 11.78 23.45
CA GLN A 71 -6.70 10.37 23.86
C GLN A 71 -6.06 9.44 22.81
N GLN A 72 -6.27 9.68 21.52
CA GLN A 72 -5.79 8.81 20.44
C GLN A 72 -4.53 9.36 19.75
N VAL A 73 -3.49 9.64 20.54
CA VAL A 73 -2.15 10.01 20.07
C VAL A 73 -1.13 8.98 20.58
N GLU A 74 -0.28 8.42 19.73
CA GLU A 74 0.85 7.59 20.16
C GLU A 74 1.95 8.51 20.71
N CYS A 75 2.38 8.34 21.95
CA CYS A 75 3.49 9.14 22.47
C CYS A 75 4.31 8.42 23.54
N PHE A 76 5.63 8.58 23.45
CA PHE A 76 6.59 7.99 24.38
C PHE A 76 7.92 8.74 24.30
N THR A 77 8.76 8.59 25.33
CA THR A 77 10.14 9.09 25.33
C THR A 77 11.13 7.95 25.24
N GLU A 78 12.20 8.14 24.48
CA GLU A 78 13.34 7.23 24.41
C GLU A 78 14.63 8.06 24.41
N SER A 79 15.40 7.99 25.49
CA SER A 79 16.58 8.84 25.70
C SER A 79 16.24 10.33 25.55
N ASN A 80 16.89 11.05 24.64
CA ASN A 80 16.66 12.48 24.41
C ASN A 80 15.62 12.75 23.31
N PHE A 81 14.88 11.72 22.90
CA PHE A 81 13.83 11.84 21.90
C PHE A 81 12.45 11.69 22.55
N MET A 82 11.54 12.58 22.18
CA MET A 82 10.13 12.47 22.47
C MET A 82 9.39 12.21 21.17
N TYR A 83 8.71 11.07 21.08
CA TYR A 83 7.94 10.71 19.90
C TYR A 83 6.47 11.02 20.16
N ILE A 84 5.84 11.72 19.23
CA ILE A 84 4.41 12.03 19.22
C ILE A 84 3.92 11.70 17.81
N ARG A 85 2.96 10.80 17.68
CA ARG A 85 2.46 10.34 16.39
C ARG A 85 0.94 10.34 16.40
N TYR A 86 0.39 11.05 15.42
CA TYR A 86 -1.04 11.15 15.17
C TYR A 86 -1.24 10.99 13.65
N LYS A 87 -1.40 9.73 13.22
CA LYS A 87 -1.58 9.39 11.80
C LYS A 87 -2.71 8.39 11.61
N VAL A 88 -3.23 8.35 10.40
CA VAL A 88 -4.23 7.37 9.98
C VAL A 88 -3.66 5.95 10.09
N GLY A 89 -4.49 5.01 10.54
CA GLY A 89 -4.17 3.59 10.66
C GLY A 89 -3.44 3.19 11.94
N LEU A 90 -3.25 4.11 12.90
CA LEU A 90 -2.90 3.73 14.27
C LEU A 90 -4.11 3.10 14.94
N LEU A 91 -3.90 1.96 15.60
CA LEU A 91 -4.91 1.31 16.41
C LEU A 91 -4.61 1.55 17.87
N PHE A 92 -5.66 1.93 18.58
CA PHE A 92 -5.59 2.28 19.98
C PHE A 92 -6.39 1.29 20.81
N LYS A 93 -5.83 0.91 21.95
CA LYS A 93 -6.51 0.10 22.97
C LYS A 93 -6.43 0.82 24.30
N ARG A 94 -7.53 0.82 25.06
CA ARG A 94 -7.51 1.35 26.42
C ARG A 94 -6.69 0.44 27.32
N LEU A 95 -5.66 0.98 27.95
CA LEU A 95 -4.83 0.26 28.91
C LEU A 95 -5.69 -0.08 30.16
N PRO A 96 -5.79 -1.34 30.61
CA PRO A 96 -6.82 -1.76 31.56
C PRO A 96 -6.59 -1.12 32.93
N GLY A 97 -7.67 -0.64 33.54
CA GLY A 97 -7.59 0.09 34.81
C GLY A 97 -7.10 1.53 34.69
N THR A 98 -6.98 2.06 33.47
CA THR A 98 -6.61 3.46 33.20
C THR A 98 -7.50 4.07 32.12
N ASP A 99 -7.48 5.40 32.01
CA ASP A 99 -8.12 6.13 30.90
C ASP A 99 -7.16 6.41 29.74
N VAL A 100 -5.98 5.80 29.75
CA VAL A 100 -4.97 6.00 28.70
C VAL A 100 -5.13 4.98 27.59
N TRP A 101 -5.29 5.48 26.38
CA TRP A 101 -5.25 4.67 25.17
C TRP A 101 -3.82 4.54 24.66
N VAL A 102 -3.42 3.34 24.25
CA VAL A 102 -2.05 3.03 23.82
C VAL A 102 -2.06 2.38 22.44
N THR A 103 -0.93 2.41 21.74
CA THR A 103 -0.63 1.63 20.53
C THR A 103 0.37 0.53 20.89
N PRO A 104 0.65 -0.45 20.00
CA PRO A 104 1.65 -1.46 20.32
C PRO A 104 3.04 -0.88 20.59
N LYS A 105 3.33 0.31 20.05
CA LYS A 105 4.64 0.95 20.16
C LYS A 105 4.83 1.65 21.51
N ASP A 106 3.80 2.33 22.03
CA ASP A 106 3.87 3.05 23.31
C ASP A 106 3.28 2.29 24.51
N MET A 107 2.63 1.13 24.29
CA MET A 107 2.00 0.33 25.34
C MET A 107 2.92 0.01 26.51
N MET A 108 4.13 -0.51 26.27
CA MET A 108 5.05 -0.85 27.36
C MET A 108 5.59 0.39 28.09
N PHE A 109 5.69 1.53 27.42
CA PHE A 109 6.06 2.79 28.06
C PHE A 109 5.00 3.21 29.08
N TRP A 110 3.72 3.18 28.68
CA TRP A 110 2.61 3.53 29.56
C TRP A 110 2.33 2.49 30.64
N ALA A 111 2.46 1.20 30.33
CA ALA A 111 2.34 0.12 31.31
C ALA A 111 3.39 0.23 32.43
N ARG A 112 4.64 0.58 32.08
CA ARG A 112 5.68 0.88 33.07
C ARG A 112 5.32 2.08 33.93
N LYS A 113 4.90 3.17 33.29
CA LYS A 113 4.66 4.45 33.96
C LYS A 113 3.44 4.43 34.89
N LEU A 114 2.34 3.80 34.46
CA LEU A 114 1.05 3.84 35.16
C LEU A 114 0.75 2.59 35.98
N LEU A 115 1.25 1.43 35.56
CA LEU A 115 0.90 0.14 36.15
C LEU A 115 2.07 -0.59 36.81
N GLN A 116 3.29 -0.03 36.74
CA GLN A 116 4.53 -0.64 37.23
C GLN A 116 4.83 -2.00 36.60
N ILE A 117 4.45 -2.20 35.33
CA ILE A 117 4.68 -3.43 34.58
C ILE A 117 5.90 -3.24 33.68
N HIS A 118 6.93 -4.06 33.84
CA HIS A 118 8.22 -3.85 33.17
C HIS A 118 8.43 -4.74 31.95
N THR A 119 7.77 -5.90 31.92
CA THR A 119 7.90 -6.93 30.89
C THR A 119 6.57 -7.23 30.20
N MET A 120 6.62 -7.80 29.00
CA MET A 120 5.42 -8.22 28.26
C MET A 120 4.75 -9.42 28.94
N GLU A 121 5.53 -10.30 29.57
CA GLU A 121 5.06 -11.48 30.30
C GLU A 121 4.19 -11.07 31.49
N GLU A 122 4.66 -10.14 32.34
CA GLU A 122 3.85 -9.58 33.44
C GLU A 122 2.52 -8.98 32.96
N LEU A 123 2.52 -8.39 31.77
CA LEU A 123 1.34 -7.79 31.16
C LEU A 123 0.35 -8.87 30.70
N ILE A 124 0.83 -9.96 30.08
CA ILE A 124 0.03 -11.16 29.75
C ILE A 124 -0.51 -11.80 31.02
N ASP A 125 0.31 -11.98 32.06
CA ASP A 125 -0.09 -12.66 33.28
C ASP A 125 -1.20 -11.89 34.01
N ARG A 126 -1.15 -10.55 33.95
CA ARG A 126 -2.12 -9.68 34.62
C ARG A 126 -3.42 -9.50 33.83
N PHE A 127 -3.34 -9.37 32.51
CA PHE A 127 -4.50 -8.98 31.67
C PHE A 127 -4.92 -10.04 30.64
N GLY A 128 -4.23 -11.16 30.59
CA GLY A 128 -4.45 -12.24 29.65
C GLY A 128 -3.87 -11.96 28.26
N TYR A 129 -3.79 -13.03 27.46
CA TYR A 129 -3.40 -12.95 26.05
C TYR A 129 -4.32 -12.04 25.25
N ASP A 130 -5.61 -11.96 25.58
CA ASP A 130 -6.61 -11.14 24.89
C ASP A 130 -6.27 -9.64 24.88
N PHE A 131 -5.55 -9.17 25.90
CA PHE A 131 -5.07 -7.79 25.91
C PHE A 131 -3.97 -7.57 24.85
N ILE A 132 -3.07 -8.55 24.67
CA ILE A 132 -1.83 -8.43 23.86
C ILE A 132 -2.01 -8.92 22.43
N THR A 133 -2.93 -9.85 22.17
CA THR A 133 -3.01 -10.65 20.93
C THR A 133 -3.21 -9.87 19.63
N SER A 134 -3.41 -8.55 19.71
CA SER A 134 -3.08 -7.50 18.74
C SER A 134 -4.19 -6.45 18.82
N PHE A 135 -3.87 -5.17 18.67
CA PHE A 135 -4.85 -4.08 18.63
C PHE A 135 -5.92 -4.28 17.52
N HIS A 136 -5.64 -5.18 16.57
CA HIS A 136 -6.54 -5.62 15.51
C HIS A 136 -7.51 -6.73 15.94
N VAL A 137 -7.20 -7.48 16.99
CA VAL A 137 -8.08 -8.50 17.57
C VAL A 137 -9.29 -7.84 18.23
N ASP A 138 -9.16 -6.62 18.75
CA ASP A 138 -10.29 -5.87 19.32
C ASP A 138 -11.35 -5.51 18.25
N LEU A 139 -10.94 -5.37 16.98
CA LEU A 139 -11.87 -5.20 15.85
C LEU A 139 -12.66 -6.49 15.56
N ASN A 140 -12.08 -7.65 15.88
CA ASN A 140 -12.74 -8.95 15.79
C ASN A 140 -12.98 -9.54 17.19
N PRO A 141 -14.05 -9.14 17.90
CA PRO A 141 -14.34 -9.66 19.23
C PRO A 141 -14.60 -11.18 19.25
N LEU A 142 -14.76 -11.81 18.10
CA LEU A 142 -15.06 -13.23 17.93
C LEU A 142 -13.83 -14.03 17.43
N PHE A 143 -12.63 -13.47 17.53
CA PHE A 143 -11.40 -14.10 17.07
C PHE A 143 -11.13 -15.46 17.71
N MET A 144 -11.49 -15.66 18.98
CA MET A 144 -11.32 -16.93 19.70
C MET A 144 -12.14 -18.07 19.10
N HIS A 145 -13.18 -17.75 18.33
CA HIS A 145 -13.98 -18.74 17.64
C HIS A 145 -13.35 -19.17 16.30
N ASN A 146 -12.35 -18.44 15.78
CA ASN A 146 -11.68 -18.82 14.54
C ASN A 146 -10.44 -19.67 14.79
N ALA A 147 -10.06 -20.47 13.80
CA ALA A 147 -8.75 -21.11 13.80
C ALA A 147 -7.60 -20.09 13.83
N PHE A 148 -6.56 -20.37 14.61
CA PHE A 148 -5.39 -19.49 14.78
C PHE A 148 -4.76 -18.98 13.46
N PRO A 149 -4.56 -19.81 12.41
CA PRO A 149 -4.03 -19.32 11.13
C PRO A 149 -4.91 -18.25 10.49
N LYS A 150 -6.24 -18.34 10.64
CA LYS A 150 -7.17 -17.37 10.06
C LYS A 150 -7.11 -16.02 10.76
N ASN A 151 -6.91 -16.00 12.09
CA ASN A 151 -6.65 -14.77 12.83
C ASN A 151 -5.34 -14.10 12.36
N THR A 152 -4.28 -14.88 12.15
CA THR A 152 -3.02 -14.37 11.60
C THR A 152 -3.19 -13.78 10.19
N LEU A 153 -3.97 -14.45 9.33
CA LEU A 153 -4.26 -13.95 7.98
C LEU A 153 -5.11 -12.68 7.99
N ALA A 154 -6.14 -12.62 8.85
CA ALA A 154 -6.97 -11.43 9.04
C ALA A 154 -6.12 -10.23 9.45
N PHE A 155 -5.23 -10.43 10.42
CA PHE A 155 -4.29 -9.40 10.86
C PHE A 155 -3.40 -8.89 9.72
N ASN A 156 -2.85 -9.78 8.89
CA ASN A 156 -2.02 -9.37 7.76
C ASN A 156 -2.83 -8.69 6.64
N ALA A 157 -4.10 -9.06 6.47
CA ALA A 157 -5.00 -8.37 5.54
C ALA A 157 -5.30 -6.94 6.03
N LEU A 158 -5.54 -6.75 7.33
CA LEU A 158 -5.83 -5.46 7.93
C LEU A 158 -4.69 -4.45 7.77
N LYS A 159 -3.43 -4.88 7.77
CA LYS A 159 -2.28 -4.00 7.47
C LYS A 159 -2.34 -3.36 6.09
N ASN A 160 -3.05 -3.99 5.16
CA ASN A 160 -3.26 -3.51 3.81
C ASN A 160 -4.71 -3.09 3.58
N ALA A 161 -5.51 -2.95 4.64
CA ALA A 161 -6.90 -2.54 4.51
C ALA A 161 -7.00 -1.08 4.09
N VAL A 162 -7.92 -0.79 3.19
CA VAL A 162 -8.33 0.55 2.83
C VAL A 162 -9.49 0.92 3.74
N LEU A 163 -9.23 1.76 4.74
CA LEU A 163 -10.23 2.17 5.72
C LEU A 163 -10.72 3.58 5.41
N ALA A 164 -12.00 3.83 5.67
CA ALA A 164 -12.60 5.12 5.43
C ALA A 164 -12.18 6.11 6.53
N THR A 165 -11.33 7.05 6.16
CA THR A 165 -10.66 8.02 7.05
C THR A 165 -10.69 9.41 6.38
N ASP A 166 -10.50 10.48 7.16
CA ASP A 166 -10.61 11.85 6.62
C ASP A 166 -9.45 12.19 5.68
N ALA A 167 -9.77 12.53 4.42
CA ALA A 167 -8.82 12.84 3.35
C ALA A 167 -7.83 13.97 3.71
N ARG A 168 -8.24 14.90 4.59
CA ARG A 168 -7.45 16.09 4.94
C ARG A 168 -6.06 15.74 5.44
N TYR A 169 -5.92 14.67 6.21
CA TYR A 169 -4.63 14.24 6.76
C TYR A 169 -3.71 13.65 5.71
N ALA A 170 -4.27 12.83 4.81
CA ALA A 170 -3.51 12.24 3.74
C ALA A 170 -3.00 13.30 2.75
N HIS A 171 -3.81 14.34 2.48
CA HIS A 171 -3.35 15.53 1.77
C HIS A 171 -2.18 16.18 2.51
N TYR A 172 -2.39 16.54 3.78
CA TYR A 172 -1.46 17.29 4.59
C TYR A 172 -0.06 16.67 4.66
N PHE A 173 0.04 15.39 5.04
CA PHE A 173 1.33 14.73 5.19
C PHE A 173 2.02 14.42 3.86
N MET A 174 1.31 14.53 2.74
CA MET A 174 1.81 14.13 1.43
C MET A 174 2.49 12.76 1.52
N ASP A 175 1.77 11.78 2.07
CA ASP A 175 2.31 10.43 2.23
C ASP A 175 2.63 9.87 0.83
N SER A 176 3.70 9.08 0.75
CA SER A 176 4.26 8.66 -0.54
C SER A 176 3.27 7.81 -1.33
N LEU A 177 2.49 7.00 -0.61
CA LEU A 177 1.42 6.18 -1.17
C LEU A 177 0.42 5.83 -0.07
N SER A 178 -0.84 6.25 -0.22
CA SER A 178 -1.92 5.89 0.70
C SER A 178 -3.23 5.69 -0.05
N ALA A 179 -4.11 4.85 0.49
CA ALA A 179 -5.45 4.64 -0.04
C ALA A 179 -6.48 4.71 1.08
N TYR A 180 -7.62 5.34 0.78
CA TYR A 180 -8.70 5.57 1.73
C TYR A 180 -10.06 5.57 1.01
N ALA A 181 -11.16 5.41 1.73
CA ALA A 181 -12.49 5.60 1.14
C ALA A 181 -12.83 7.10 1.09
N ARG A 182 -13.05 7.64 -0.11
CA ARG A 182 -13.25 9.09 -0.32
C ARG A 182 -14.59 9.61 0.20
N GLN A 183 -15.64 8.83 0.05
CA GLN A 183 -16.99 9.19 0.48
C GLN A 183 -17.55 8.13 1.40
N LEU A 184 -18.01 8.56 2.57
CA LEU A 184 -18.75 7.70 3.48
C LEU A 184 -20.13 7.44 2.88
N THR A 185 -20.45 6.16 2.75
CA THR A 185 -21.76 5.68 2.30
C THR A 185 -22.54 5.15 3.50
N PRO A 186 -23.86 4.92 3.39
CA PRO A 186 -24.64 4.31 4.48
C PRO A 186 -24.13 2.94 4.94
N TYR A 187 -23.33 2.25 4.11
CA TYR A 187 -22.68 0.99 4.46
C TYR A 187 -21.58 1.16 5.51
N HIS A 188 -20.96 2.33 5.62
CA HIS A 188 -19.80 2.54 6.49
C HIS A 188 -20.23 2.73 7.95
N GLN A 189 -19.97 1.71 8.77
CA GLN A 189 -20.22 1.74 10.21
C GLN A 189 -18.94 2.04 10.99
N ILE A 190 -19.07 2.76 12.09
CA ILE A 190 -17.95 3.07 12.99
C ILE A 190 -17.59 1.78 13.74
N VAL A 191 -16.32 1.36 13.63
CA VAL A 191 -15.77 0.22 14.38
C VAL A 191 -14.86 0.65 15.52
N GLN A 192 -14.39 1.90 15.47
CA GLN A 192 -13.67 2.56 16.56
C GLN A 192 -14.24 3.98 16.72
N GLU A 193 -14.86 4.22 17.88
CA GLU A 193 -15.53 5.49 18.16
C GLU A 193 -14.56 6.68 18.15
N PRO A 194 -14.93 7.80 17.51
CA PRO A 194 -14.17 9.04 17.63
C PRO A 194 -14.26 9.61 19.04
N VAL A 195 -13.14 10.09 19.57
CA VAL A 195 -13.11 10.92 20.78
C VAL A 195 -13.21 12.39 20.36
N GLN A 196 -14.00 13.22 21.04
CA GLN A 196 -14.09 14.65 20.73
C GLN A 196 -12.95 15.46 21.38
N ASP A 197 -11.71 15.21 20.96
CA ASP A 197 -10.51 15.92 21.43
C ASP A 197 -9.90 16.87 20.37
N GLY A 198 -10.61 17.11 19.28
CA GLY A 198 -10.18 17.95 18.17
C GLY A 198 -9.28 17.26 17.14
N ILE A 199 -8.75 16.06 17.42
CA ILE A 199 -7.84 15.31 16.54
C ILE A 199 -8.44 13.95 16.19
N SER A 200 -8.79 13.17 17.21
CA SER A 200 -9.38 11.83 17.12
C SER A 200 -10.63 11.70 16.22
N PRO A 201 -11.53 12.71 16.07
CA PRO A 201 -12.69 12.58 15.20
C PRO A 201 -12.36 12.29 13.74
N HIS A 202 -11.16 12.66 13.30
CA HIS A 202 -10.69 12.47 11.94
C HIS A 202 -10.13 11.06 11.67
N PHE A 203 -9.87 10.29 12.73
CA PHE A 203 -9.28 8.95 12.68
C PHE A 203 -10.29 7.84 12.98
N ALA A 204 -11.57 8.19 13.13
CA ALA A 204 -12.64 7.20 13.30
C ALA A 204 -12.57 6.14 12.21
N LEU A 205 -12.33 4.90 12.61
CA LEU A 205 -12.28 3.80 11.68
C LEU A 205 -13.70 3.43 11.30
N ARG A 206 -13.98 3.53 10.01
CA ARG A 206 -15.25 3.11 9.44
C ARG A 206 -15.03 2.00 8.43
N VAL A 207 -15.84 0.96 8.54
CA VAL A 207 -15.74 -0.25 7.71
C VAL A 207 -17.10 -0.55 7.11
N PRO A 208 -17.16 -0.94 5.82
CA PRO A 208 -18.40 -1.40 5.22
C PRO A 208 -19.03 -2.58 5.97
N HIS A 209 -20.27 -2.41 6.39
CA HIS A 209 -21.13 -3.44 6.95
C HIS A 209 -22.21 -3.75 5.91
N VAL A 210 -21.97 -4.81 5.14
CA VAL A 210 -22.73 -5.12 3.92
C VAL A 210 -23.53 -6.41 4.08
N VAL A 211 -24.64 -6.55 3.38
CA VAL A 211 -25.46 -7.76 3.39
C VAL A 211 -24.75 -8.86 2.61
N VAL A 212 -24.23 -9.86 3.31
CA VAL A 212 -23.55 -11.01 2.74
C VAL A 212 -24.47 -12.21 2.75
N SER A 213 -24.67 -12.86 1.61
CA SER A 213 -25.31 -14.18 1.54
C SER A 213 -24.30 -15.28 1.24
N TYR A 214 -24.42 -16.39 1.96
CA TYR A 214 -23.57 -17.55 1.83
C TYR A 214 -24.22 -18.55 0.88
N MET A 215 -23.89 -18.45 -0.41
CA MET A 215 -24.43 -19.33 -1.46
C MET A 215 -23.45 -19.55 -2.62
N SER A 216 -23.63 -20.67 -3.31
CA SER A 216 -22.97 -20.90 -4.60
C SER A 216 -23.75 -20.16 -5.69
N PHE A 217 -23.07 -19.39 -6.53
CA PHE A 217 -23.73 -18.64 -7.60
C PHE A 217 -22.91 -18.68 -8.89
N LEU A 218 -23.49 -19.31 -9.92
CA LEU A 218 -22.94 -19.44 -11.29
C LEU A 218 -21.47 -19.89 -11.36
N GLY A 219 -20.97 -20.61 -10.35
CA GLY A 219 -19.55 -20.94 -10.21
C GLY A 219 -18.63 -19.74 -9.91
N CYS A 220 -19.14 -18.51 -9.93
CA CYS A 220 -18.37 -17.29 -9.72
C CYS A 220 -17.93 -17.09 -8.26
N THR A 221 -18.58 -17.77 -7.32
CA THR A 221 -18.17 -17.76 -5.90
C THR A 221 -17.20 -18.92 -5.58
N GLN A 222 -16.89 -19.82 -6.51
CA GLN A 222 -15.96 -20.93 -6.27
C GLN A 222 -14.53 -20.42 -6.00
N GLU A 223 -13.76 -21.20 -5.23
CA GLU A 223 -12.33 -20.94 -4.94
C GLU A 223 -12.01 -19.50 -4.50
N ASP A 224 -12.66 -19.05 -3.42
CA ASP A 224 -12.51 -17.69 -2.85
C ASP A 224 -12.92 -16.53 -3.78
N GLY A 225 -13.78 -16.80 -4.77
CA GLY A 225 -14.52 -15.76 -5.50
C GLY A 225 -15.59 -15.11 -4.62
N ILE A 226 -15.68 -13.78 -4.68
CA ILE A 226 -16.74 -12.99 -4.03
C ILE A 226 -17.52 -12.27 -5.12
N VAL A 227 -18.80 -12.58 -5.26
CA VAL A 227 -19.66 -11.84 -6.18
C VAL A 227 -20.18 -10.60 -5.45
N CYS A 228 -20.03 -9.43 -6.04
CA CYS A 228 -20.54 -8.18 -5.49
C CYS A 228 -21.50 -7.53 -6.46
N ARG A 229 -22.57 -6.98 -5.90
CA ARG A 229 -23.54 -6.19 -6.62
C ARG A 229 -22.91 -4.90 -7.14
N GLN A 230 -23.11 -4.61 -8.42
CA GLN A 230 -22.37 -3.56 -9.12
C GLN A 230 -22.62 -2.14 -8.57
N ASP A 231 -23.81 -1.86 -8.02
CA ASP A 231 -24.14 -0.54 -7.46
C ASP A 231 -23.71 -0.37 -5.99
N VAL A 232 -23.01 -1.36 -5.40
CA VAL A 232 -22.43 -1.25 -4.06
C VAL A 232 -21.13 -0.44 -4.13
N ASN A 233 -21.24 0.86 -3.87
CA ASN A 233 -20.12 1.81 -3.80
C ASN A 233 -19.39 1.79 -2.45
N ALA A 234 -19.67 0.81 -1.58
CA ALA A 234 -19.05 0.71 -0.26
C ALA A 234 -17.54 0.43 -0.30
N PHE A 235 -17.04 -0.08 -1.42
CA PHE A 235 -15.63 -0.47 -1.60
C PHE A 235 -14.85 0.46 -2.51
N ASP A 236 -15.47 1.55 -2.97
CA ASP A 236 -14.79 2.57 -3.76
C ASP A 236 -13.76 3.29 -2.89
N CYS A 237 -12.59 3.51 -3.46
CA CYS A 237 -11.48 4.13 -2.77
C CYS A 237 -10.79 5.17 -3.63
N CYS A 238 -9.85 5.86 -3.00
CA CYS A 238 -9.07 6.89 -3.61
C CYS A 238 -7.63 6.75 -3.15
N ARG A 239 -6.70 7.05 -4.05
CA ARG A 239 -5.28 6.83 -3.85
C ARG A 239 -4.49 8.10 -4.04
N PHE A 240 -3.57 8.35 -3.11
CA PHE A 240 -2.60 9.43 -3.24
C PHE A 240 -1.27 8.96 -3.79
N TYR A 241 -0.70 9.82 -4.63
CA TYR A 241 0.69 9.77 -5.05
C TYR A 241 1.34 11.09 -4.68
N THR A 242 2.36 11.02 -3.82
CA THR A 242 3.22 12.19 -3.61
C THR A 242 4.44 12.08 -4.51
N ILE A 243 4.48 12.97 -5.50
CA ILE A 243 5.62 13.14 -6.38
C ILE A 243 6.58 14.11 -5.72
N ARG A 244 7.82 13.67 -5.49
CA ARG A 244 8.91 14.54 -5.02
C ARG A 244 9.96 14.67 -6.11
N ILE A 245 10.35 15.90 -6.40
CA ILE A 245 11.27 16.27 -7.47
C ILE A 245 12.36 17.16 -6.89
N LYS A 246 13.61 16.82 -7.13
CA LYS A 246 14.73 17.70 -6.84
C LYS A 246 14.94 18.68 -8.00
N ILE A 247 15.16 19.94 -7.66
CA ILE A 247 15.33 21.05 -8.59
C ILE A 247 16.77 21.55 -8.48
N LYS A 248 17.43 21.71 -9.62
CA LYS A 248 18.67 22.48 -9.74
C LYS A 248 18.40 23.66 -10.67
N ALA A 249 18.43 24.85 -10.07
CA ALA A 249 18.19 26.13 -10.71
C ALA A 249 18.97 27.21 -9.92
N ASP A 250 19.44 28.24 -10.62
CA ASP A 250 20.16 29.40 -10.07
C ASP A 250 19.27 30.62 -9.81
N GLY A 251 18.00 30.55 -10.21
CA GLY A 251 17.05 31.66 -10.16
C GLY A 251 15.69 31.24 -9.63
N LEU A 252 14.70 32.14 -9.75
CA LEU A 252 13.33 31.88 -9.30
C LEU A 252 12.73 30.71 -10.09
N VAL A 253 12.06 29.80 -9.41
CA VAL A 253 11.32 28.69 -10.04
C VAL A 253 9.84 28.88 -9.75
N MET A 254 9.01 28.64 -10.76
CA MET A 254 7.55 28.61 -10.66
C MET A 254 7.03 27.27 -11.17
N PHE A 255 5.99 26.76 -10.53
CA PHE A 255 5.27 25.58 -10.99
C PHE A 255 3.82 25.95 -11.32
N HIS A 256 3.41 25.67 -12.56
CA HIS A 256 2.05 25.86 -13.04
C HIS A 256 1.37 24.49 -13.13
N PRO A 257 0.56 24.07 -12.13
CA PRO A 257 -0.18 22.82 -12.20
C PRO A 257 -1.28 22.88 -13.26
N VAL A 258 -1.61 21.74 -13.85
CA VAL A 258 -2.85 21.61 -14.62
C VAL A 258 -4.03 21.76 -13.67
N GLN A 259 -5.04 22.54 -14.08
CA GLN A 259 -6.28 22.71 -13.32
C GLN A 259 -7.33 21.71 -13.79
N GLY A 260 -8.01 21.06 -12.86
CA GLY A 260 -9.08 20.09 -13.14
C GLY A 260 -8.62 18.63 -13.14
N ASP A 261 -9.52 17.74 -13.57
CA ASP A 261 -9.26 16.31 -13.68
C ASP A 261 -8.47 16.03 -14.97
N ALA A 262 -7.34 15.36 -14.84
CA ALA A 262 -6.50 14.96 -15.97
C ALA A 262 -7.05 13.64 -16.53
N ASP A 263 -8.22 13.70 -17.16
CA ASP A 263 -8.99 12.51 -17.58
C ASP A 263 -8.26 11.71 -18.68
N GLU A 264 -7.59 12.39 -19.61
CA GLU A 264 -6.83 11.76 -20.71
C GLU A 264 -5.37 12.25 -20.82
N THR A 265 -5.03 13.36 -20.17
CA THR A 265 -3.68 13.93 -20.26
C THR A 265 -2.78 13.38 -19.17
N SER A 266 -1.58 12.93 -19.52
CA SER A 266 -0.55 12.63 -18.52
C SER A 266 0.05 13.88 -17.90
N LEU A 267 -0.24 15.09 -18.40
CA LEU A 267 0.40 16.33 -17.96
C LEU A 267 -0.02 16.71 -16.53
N VAL A 268 0.95 16.80 -15.63
CA VAL A 268 0.76 17.24 -14.24
C VAL A 268 0.85 18.77 -14.14
N GLY A 269 1.78 19.36 -14.90
CA GLY A 269 2.03 20.79 -14.89
C GLY A 269 3.37 21.14 -15.52
N THR A 270 3.66 22.44 -15.56
CA THR A 270 4.88 22.99 -16.18
C THR A 270 5.71 23.72 -15.13
N VAL A 271 6.99 23.37 -15.05
CA VAL A 271 7.98 24.09 -14.23
C VAL A 271 8.71 25.09 -15.12
N VAL A 272 8.75 26.34 -14.67
CA VAL A 272 9.39 27.47 -15.36
C VAL A 272 10.44 28.06 -14.43
N HIS A 273 11.63 28.32 -14.96
CA HIS A 273 12.75 28.87 -14.21
C HIS A 273 13.21 30.20 -14.83
N PHE A 274 13.43 31.21 -13.98
CA PHE A 274 13.87 32.55 -14.34
C PHE A 274 15.31 32.76 -13.86
N GLY A 275 16.26 32.12 -14.53
CA GLY A 275 17.70 32.28 -14.30
C GLY A 275 18.49 31.99 -15.57
N GLU A 276 19.81 32.06 -15.49
CA GLU A 276 20.66 31.94 -16.68
C GLU A 276 21.04 30.49 -16.98
N THR A 277 20.99 29.61 -15.97
CA THR A 277 21.33 28.20 -16.13
C THR A 277 20.19 27.35 -16.70
N LEU A 278 20.55 26.15 -17.19
CA LEU A 278 19.58 25.13 -17.60
C LEU A 278 18.80 24.61 -16.37
N LEU A 279 17.47 24.61 -16.44
CA LEU A 279 16.64 23.96 -15.43
C LEU A 279 16.86 22.44 -15.46
N GLN A 280 17.23 21.85 -14.33
CA GLN A 280 17.29 20.39 -14.19
C GLN A 280 16.30 19.90 -13.13
N LEU A 281 15.49 18.93 -13.51
CA LEU A 281 14.54 18.26 -12.62
C LEU A 281 14.88 16.78 -12.50
N GLU A 282 14.99 16.31 -11.26
CA GLU A 282 15.25 14.91 -10.93
C GLU A 282 14.06 14.36 -10.13
N PRO A 283 13.05 13.75 -10.78
CA PRO A 283 11.94 13.12 -10.07
C PRO A 283 12.41 11.86 -9.33
N PHE A 284 11.98 11.70 -8.07
CA PHE A 284 12.23 10.47 -7.32
C PHE A 284 11.28 9.32 -7.70
N SER A 285 10.14 9.66 -8.32
CA SER A 285 9.16 8.68 -8.78
C SER A 285 9.40 8.29 -10.23
N ILE A 286 9.52 6.97 -10.48
CA ILE A 286 9.60 6.39 -11.84
C ILE A 286 8.31 6.56 -12.65
N HIS A 287 7.21 6.93 -11.98
CA HIS A 287 5.94 7.19 -12.64
C HIS A 287 5.86 8.60 -13.23
N VAL A 288 6.89 9.42 -13.05
CA VAL A 288 6.96 10.80 -13.55
C VAL A 288 8.03 10.91 -14.61
N ARG A 289 7.62 11.41 -15.78
CA ARG A 289 8.50 11.75 -16.88
C ARG A 289 8.64 13.26 -16.98
N THR A 290 9.86 13.73 -17.18
CA THR A 290 10.17 15.12 -17.48
C THR A 290 10.33 15.30 -18.99
N VAL A 291 9.67 16.29 -19.58
CA VAL A 291 9.78 16.64 -20.99
C VAL A 291 10.29 18.08 -21.10
N PRO A 292 11.56 18.31 -21.48
CA PRO A 292 12.07 19.66 -21.68
C PRO A 292 11.45 20.27 -22.94
N ILE A 293 10.85 21.45 -22.80
CA ILE A 293 10.29 22.23 -23.91
C ILE A 293 11.29 23.30 -24.35
N LYS A 294 11.95 23.95 -23.38
CA LYS A 294 13.03 24.91 -23.54
C LYS A 294 14.02 24.75 -22.39
N ASP A 295 15.17 25.41 -22.47
CA ASP A 295 16.21 25.34 -21.45
C ASP A 295 15.71 25.69 -20.03
N GLN A 296 14.72 26.58 -19.95
CA GLN A 296 14.12 27.07 -18.70
C GLN A 296 12.72 26.49 -18.42
N VAL A 297 12.21 25.60 -19.28
CA VAL A 297 10.81 25.14 -19.21
C VAL A 297 10.74 23.63 -19.36
N ILE A 298 10.31 22.95 -18.30
CA ILE A 298 10.14 21.49 -18.27
C ILE A 298 8.71 21.13 -17.89
N GLN A 299 8.08 20.28 -18.70
CA GLN A 299 6.78 19.69 -18.41
C GLN A 299 6.92 18.40 -17.62
N LEU A 300 6.03 18.20 -16.65
CA LEU A 300 5.94 17.01 -15.83
C LEU A 300 4.76 16.17 -16.29
N HIS A 301 5.01 14.90 -16.60
CA HIS A 301 3.98 13.94 -17.00
C HIS A 301 3.92 12.76 -16.03
N PHE A 302 2.73 12.39 -15.59
CA PHE A 302 2.46 11.24 -14.75
C PHE A 302 1.87 10.09 -15.58
N ASN A 303 2.46 8.91 -15.46
CA ASN A 303 2.17 7.77 -16.33
C ASN A 303 0.94 6.95 -15.88
N LYS A 304 0.10 7.47 -14.97
CA LYS A 304 -1.10 6.80 -14.47
C LYS A 304 -2.33 7.74 -14.47
N PRO A 305 -2.83 8.20 -15.62
CA PRO A 305 -4.13 8.85 -15.70
C PRO A 305 -5.28 7.86 -15.42
N PRO A 306 -6.48 8.33 -15.02
CA PRO A 306 -6.79 9.72 -14.67
C PRO A 306 -6.25 10.09 -13.27
N PHE A 307 -5.96 11.38 -13.06
CA PHE A 307 -5.56 11.91 -11.75
C PHE A 307 -5.97 13.37 -11.57
N ARG A 308 -5.99 13.84 -10.33
CA ARG A 308 -6.22 15.23 -9.96
C ARG A 308 -5.06 15.78 -9.17
N VAL A 309 -4.60 16.98 -9.49
CA VAL A 309 -3.61 17.70 -8.67
C VAL A 309 -4.34 18.32 -7.48
N ILE A 310 -4.03 17.87 -6.27
CA ILE A 310 -4.68 18.37 -5.05
C ILE A 310 -3.94 19.60 -4.52
N GLN A 311 -2.63 19.46 -4.35
CA GLN A 311 -1.78 20.52 -3.82
C GLN A 311 -0.33 20.29 -4.21
N HIS A 312 0.45 21.35 -4.13
CA HIS A 312 1.89 21.30 -4.37
C HIS A 312 2.61 22.22 -3.38
N TYR A 313 3.87 21.88 -3.13
CA TYR A 313 4.79 22.68 -2.33
C TYR A 313 6.08 22.85 -3.12
N LEU A 314 6.49 24.10 -3.30
CA LEU A 314 7.71 24.46 -4.01
C LEU A 314 8.67 25.14 -3.04
N SER A 315 9.88 24.60 -2.94
CA SER A 315 11.02 25.22 -2.27
C SER A 315 12.10 25.58 -3.30
N ALA A 316 13.20 26.20 -2.85
CA ALA A 316 14.35 26.52 -3.71
C ALA A 316 14.98 25.28 -4.40
N HIS A 317 14.84 24.09 -3.80
CA HIS A 317 15.53 22.88 -4.26
C HIS A 317 14.61 21.68 -4.47
N THR A 318 13.33 21.78 -4.09
CA THR A 318 12.39 20.66 -4.14
C THR A 318 11.00 21.10 -4.57
N LEU A 319 10.36 20.28 -5.39
CA LEU A 319 8.93 20.38 -5.71
C LEU A 319 8.25 19.09 -5.25
N SER A 320 7.26 19.23 -4.39
CA SER A 320 6.39 18.14 -3.96
C SER A 320 4.99 18.36 -4.51
N ILE A 321 4.39 17.36 -5.13
CA ILE A 321 3.06 17.43 -5.75
C ILE A 321 2.24 16.26 -5.23
N CYS A 322 1.08 16.54 -4.64
CA CYS A 322 0.11 15.54 -4.23
C CYS A 322 -0.91 15.34 -5.35
N LEU A 323 -0.91 14.13 -5.93
CA LEU A 323 -1.89 13.69 -6.91
C LEU A 323 -2.87 12.72 -6.26
N GLU A 324 -4.12 12.80 -6.69
CA GLU A 324 -5.20 11.92 -6.28
C GLU A 324 -5.73 11.13 -7.48
N GLN A 325 -6.01 9.85 -7.29
CA GLN A 325 -6.61 8.98 -8.30
C GLN A 325 -7.78 8.22 -7.68
N ASP A 326 -8.97 8.40 -8.27
CA ASP A 326 -10.14 7.62 -7.89
C ASP A 326 -10.01 6.18 -8.37
N HIS A 327 -10.43 5.26 -7.52
CA HIS A 327 -10.43 3.84 -7.77
C HIS A 327 -11.78 3.25 -7.38
N TRP A 328 -12.64 3.10 -8.38
CA TRP A 328 -13.92 2.41 -8.24
C TRP A 328 -13.67 0.91 -8.12
N ALA A 329 -14.42 0.26 -7.24
CA ALA A 329 -14.35 -1.18 -7.08
C ALA A 329 -14.54 -1.86 -8.45
N SER A 330 -13.71 -2.86 -8.72
CA SER A 330 -13.63 -3.51 -10.03
C SER A 330 -13.44 -5.02 -9.89
N THR A 331 -13.79 -5.76 -10.95
CA THR A 331 -13.55 -7.20 -10.97
C THR A 331 -12.05 -7.48 -10.90
N GLY A 332 -11.65 -8.40 -10.02
CA GLY A 332 -10.27 -8.76 -9.74
C GLY A 332 -9.67 -8.08 -8.50
N ASP A 333 -10.33 -7.06 -7.96
CA ASP A 333 -9.92 -6.45 -6.69
C ASP A 333 -10.11 -7.42 -5.53
N LYS A 334 -9.53 -7.12 -4.37
CA LYS A 334 -9.56 -8.04 -3.23
C LYS A 334 -10.27 -7.45 -2.04
N LEU A 335 -11.20 -8.20 -1.50
CA LEU A 335 -11.87 -7.90 -0.23
C LEU A 335 -11.46 -8.90 0.84
N CYS A 336 -11.63 -8.53 2.10
CA CYS A 336 -11.44 -9.43 3.24
C CYS A 336 -12.40 -9.11 4.38
N SER A 337 -12.86 -10.15 5.08
CA SER A 337 -13.56 -10.00 6.36
C SER A 337 -12.58 -9.90 7.52
N PHE A 338 -13.06 -9.48 8.70
CA PHE A 338 -12.27 -9.53 9.94
C PHE A 338 -11.88 -10.96 10.37
N HIS A 339 -12.45 -11.99 9.75
CA HIS A 339 -12.16 -13.41 10.01
C HIS A 339 -11.12 -13.99 9.03
N GLY A 340 -10.46 -13.13 8.26
CA GLY A 340 -9.40 -13.52 7.33
C GLY A 340 -9.96 -14.23 6.10
N GLN A 341 -11.25 -14.08 5.81
CA GLN A 341 -11.86 -14.60 4.60
C GLN A 341 -11.65 -13.59 3.46
N LYS A 342 -10.47 -13.72 2.85
CA LYS A 342 -10.06 -12.96 1.68
C LYS A 342 -10.66 -13.59 0.43
N GLY A 343 -11.07 -12.76 -0.52
CA GLY A 343 -11.50 -13.23 -1.83
C GLY A 343 -11.31 -12.20 -2.94
N VAL A 344 -11.42 -12.69 -4.18
CA VAL A 344 -11.31 -11.86 -5.39
C VAL A 344 -12.71 -11.45 -5.83
N LEU A 345 -12.89 -10.15 -6.04
CA LEU A 345 -14.16 -9.53 -6.37
C LEU A 345 -14.58 -9.84 -7.81
N ARG A 346 -15.85 -10.17 -8.00
CA ARG A 346 -16.51 -10.26 -9.30
C ARG A 346 -17.76 -9.40 -9.25
N LEU A 347 -17.79 -8.33 -10.04
CA LEU A 347 -18.96 -7.45 -10.11
C LEU A 347 -20.05 -8.05 -10.99
N MET A 348 -21.30 -7.99 -10.53
CA MET A 348 -22.47 -8.43 -11.28
C MET A 348 -23.63 -7.46 -11.11
N LYS A 349 -24.37 -7.21 -12.21
CA LYS A 349 -25.54 -6.32 -12.22
C LYS A 349 -26.73 -6.91 -11.49
N THR A 350 -26.97 -8.20 -11.70
CA THR A 350 -28.13 -8.90 -11.18
C THR A 350 -27.68 -10.04 -10.29
N LEU A 351 -28.25 -10.09 -9.09
CA LEU A 351 -28.01 -11.14 -8.10
C LEU A 351 -29.34 -11.78 -7.72
N PRO A 352 -29.32 -12.98 -7.11
CA PRO A 352 -30.51 -13.59 -6.54
C PRO A 352 -31.20 -12.68 -5.53
N LEU A 353 -32.52 -12.78 -5.46
CA LEU A 353 -33.32 -12.12 -4.42
C LEU A 353 -33.67 -13.13 -3.33
N LEU A 354 -33.59 -12.70 -2.08
CA LEU A 354 -33.96 -13.48 -0.90
C LEU A 354 -35.31 -13.01 -0.36
N ASP A 355 -36.07 -13.91 0.25
CA ASP A 355 -37.32 -13.66 1.01
C ASP A 355 -38.16 -12.49 0.46
N GLU A 356 -38.28 -11.41 1.24
CA GLU A 356 -39.00 -10.16 0.95
C GLU A 356 -38.32 -9.30 -0.13
N ARG A 357 -37.68 -9.93 -1.12
CA ARG A 357 -36.89 -9.30 -2.18
C ARG A 357 -35.66 -8.55 -1.66
N ILE A 358 -35.07 -9.03 -0.57
CA ILE A 358 -33.77 -8.56 -0.10
C ILE A 358 -32.74 -8.94 -1.14
N GLN A 359 -32.01 -7.95 -1.64
CA GLN A 359 -30.92 -8.16 -2.57
C GLN A 359 -29.59 -8.12 -1.79
N PRO A 360 -28.80 -9.22 -1.77
CA PRO A 360 -27.50 -9.21 -1.14
C PRO A 360 -26.54 -8.24 -1.83
N ASP A 361 -25.64 -7.65 -1.03
CA ASP A 361 -24.54 -6.84 -1.54
C ASP A 361 -23.39 -7.74 -2.00
N LEU A 362 -23.08 -8.77 -1.22
CA LEU A 362 -22.06 -9.77 -1.52
C LEU A 362 -22.64 -11.20 -1.50
N LEU A 363 -22.15 -12.06 -2.39
CA LEU A 363 -22.29 -13.50 -2.29
C LEU A 363 -20.93 -14.12 -2.05
N VAL A 364 -20.87 -14.94 -1.01
CA VAL A 364 -19.69 -15.70 -0.64
C VAL A 364 -20.04 -17.17 -0.68
N ASN A 365 -19.11 -18.01 -1.14
CA ASN A 365 -19.35 -19.43 -1.20
C ASN A 365 -19.46 -20.03 0.21
N PRO A 366 -20.47 -20.87 0.52
CA PRO A 366 -20.60 -21.51 1.83
C PRO A 366 -19.39 -22.37 2.19
N TYR A 367 -18.69 -22.94 1.20
CA TYR A 367 -17.47 -23.72 1.44
C TYR A 367 -16.31 -22.90 2.03
N SER A 368 -16.38 -21.57 1.97
CA SER A 368 -15.42 -20.69 2.66
C SER A 368 -15.38 -20.89 4.18
N LEU A 369 -16.51 -21.31 4.77
CA LEU A 369 -16.66 -21.49 6.21
C LEU A 369 -16.00 -22.77 6.73
N PHE A 370 -15.70 -23.74 5.85
CA PHE A 370 -14.99 -24.98 6.20
C PHE A 370 -13.56 -24.74 6.68
N ARG A 371 -13.08 -23.50 6.60
CA ARG A 371 -11.80 -23.04 7.14
C ARG A 371 -11.83 -22.79 8.65
N MET A 372 -12.83 -23.31 9.36
CA MET A 372 -13.03 -23.16 10.81
C MET A 372 -13.05 -21.68 11.22
N THR A 373 -13.93 -20.90 10.58
CA THR A 373 -14.19 -19.48 10.92
C THR A 373 -15.62 -19.24 11.41
N PRO A 374 -16.13 -20.01 12.39
CA PRO A 374 -17.49 -19.82 12.90
C PRO A 374 -17.70 -18.43 13.51
N GLY A 375 -16.62 -17.73 13.92
CA GLY A 375 -16.70 -16.34 14.33
C GLY A 375 -17.38 -15.44 13.29
N GLN A 376 -17.21 -15.71 11.99
CA GLN A 376 -17.82 -14.90 10.93
C GLN A 376 -19.35 -15.07 10.88
N ILE A 377 -19.84 -16.29 11.13
CA ILE A 377 -21.28 -16.55 11.22
C ILE A 377 -21.83 -15.96 12.51
N LEU A 378 -21.11 -16.10 13.63
CA LEU A 378 -21.49 -15.50 14.90
C LEU A 378 -21.55 -13.97 14.80
N GLU A 379 -20.63 -13.33 14.07
CA GLU A 379 -20.66 -11.88 13.78
C GLU A 379 -21.96 -11.53 13.06
N GLY A 380 -22.29 -12.29 12.01
CA GLY A 380 -23.53 -12.13 11.26
C GLY A 380 -24.79 -12.29 12.11
N VAL A 381 -24.84 -13.28 13.00
CA VAL A 381 -26.01 -13.51 13.86
C VAL A 381 -26.13 -12.45 14.95
N THR A 382 -25.04 -12.13 15.65
CA THR A 382 -25.05 -11.27 16.85
C THR A 382 -25.06 -9.77 16.53
N ARG A 383 -24.44 -9.37 15.40
CA ARG A 383 -24.27 -7.96 15.01
C ARG A 383 -24.87 -7.64 13.65
N GLY A 384 -25.24 -8.66 12.88
CA GLY A 384 -25.66 -8.53 11.48
C GLY A 384 -27.08 -8.97 11.17
N GLU A 385 -27.91 -9.23 12.19
CA GLU A 385 -29.29 -9.69 12.04
C GLU A 385 -29.44 -10.97 11.18
N GLY A 386 -28.46 -11.87 11.26
CA GLY A 386 -28.36 -13.04 10.39
C GLY A 386 -29.55 -13.99 10.45
N ARG A 387 -30.03 -14.43 9.29
CA ARG A 387 -31.22 -15.29 9.12
C ARG A 387 -31.04 -16.26 7.96
N ASP A 388 -31.79 -17.34 7.98
CA ASP A 388 -31.93 -18.25 6.85
C ASP A 388 -33.05 -17.78 5.93
N ALA A 389 -32.70 -17.46 4.69
CA ALA A 389 -33.68 -17.21 3.63
C ALA A 389 -34.46 -18.49 3.33
N GLN A 390 -35.79 -18.39 3.44
CA GLN A 390 -36.71 -19.48 3.13
C GLN A 390 -37.06 -19.50 1.63
N THR A 391 -36.86 -18.39 0.94
CA THR A 391 -37.14 -18.28 -0.49
C THR A 391 -35.98 -17.62 -1.20
N VAL A 392 -35.39 -18.30 -2.18
CA VAL A 392 -34.36 -17.76 -3.08
C VAL A 392 -34.94 -17.65 -4.48
N ARG A 393 -34.77 -16.49 -5.12
CA ARG A 393 -35.15 -16.24 -6.51
C ARG A 393 -33.90 -16.04 -7.35
N ASN A 394 -33.85 -16.67 -8.51
CA ASN A 394 -32.74 -16.48 -9.45
C ASN A 394 -32.78 -15.07 -10.08
N THR A 395 -31.84 -14.79 -10.98
CA THR A 395 -31.75 -13.51 -11.69
C THR A 395 -32.97 -13.18 -12.55
N ASP A 396 -33.75 -14.19 -12.94
CA ASP A 396 -34.99 -14.04 -13.71
C ASP A 396 -36.23 -13.87 -12.81
N GLY A 397 -36.03 -13.85 -11.48
CA GLY A 397 -37.10 -13.70 -10.49
C GLY A 397 -37.87 -15.00 -10.19
N GLN A 398 -37.46 -16.13 -10.77
CA GLN A 398 -38.09 -17.44 -10.54
C GLN A 398 -37.64 -18.02 -9.21
N ILE A 399 -38.56 -18.66 -8.48
CA ILE A 399 -38.25 -19.37 -7.24
C ILE A 399 -37.35 -20.55 -7.58
N VAL A 400 -36.21 -20.66 -6.89
CA VAL A 400 -35.36 -21.85 -6.98
C VAL A 400 -35.92 -22.87 -5.99
N PRO A 401 -36.40 -24.04 -6.45
CA PRO A 401 -36.94 -25.07 -5.55
C PRO A 401 -35.89 -25.52 -4.53
N ASP A 402 -36.32 -25.70 -3.28
CA ASP A 402 -35.51 -26.19 -2.15
C ASP A 402 -34.25 -25.37 -1.80
N ALA A 403 -34.05 -24.22 -2.45
CA ALA A 403 -32.91 -23.36 -2.17
C ALA A 403 -33.14 -22.55 -0.89
N LYS A 404 -32.18 -22.68 0.04
CA LYS A 404 -32.06 -21.85 1.25
C LYS A 404 -30.67 -21.23 1.28
N ALA A 405 -30.57 -20.04 1.85
CA ALA A 405 -29.29 -19.38 2.01
C ALA A 405 -29.25 -18.60 3.32
N PHE A 406 -28.18 -18.78 4.09
CA PHE A 406 -27.91 -17.91 5.22
C PHE A 406 -27.46 -16.54 4.69
N TYR A 407 -27.99 -15.46 5.25
CA TYR A 407 -27.52 -14.10 4.98
C TYR A 407 -27.47 -13.28 6.26
N ALA A 408 -26.52 -12.36 6.32
CA ALA A 408 -26.33 -11.46 7.45
C ALA A 408 -25.55 -10.22 7.01
N LYS A 409 -25.64 -9.12 7.75
CA LYS A 409 -24.69 -8.02 7.59
C LYS A 409 -23.34 -8.44 8.17
N THR A 410 -22.26 -8.31 7.40
CA THR A 410 -20.90 -8.70 7.82
C THR A 410 -19.91 -7.63 7.40
N PHE A 411 -18.89 -7.40 8.23
CA PHE A 411 -17.84 -6.44 7.92
C PHE A 411 -16.90 -6.99 6.84
N TYR A 412 -16.76 -6.22 5.75
CA TYR A 412 -15.78 -6.46 4.70
C TYR A 412 -15.03 -5.16 4.41
N PHE A 413 -13.73 -5.26 4.14
CA PHE A 413 -12.91 -4.12 3.75
C PHE A 413 -12.12 -4.42 2.47
N PRO A 414 -11.85 -3.39 1.64
CA PRO A 414 -10.93 -3.53 0.53
C PRO A 414 -9.51 -3.74 1.04
N ILE A 415 -8.78 -4.64 0.40
CA ILE A 415 -7.32 -4.70 0.51
C ILE A 415 -6.76 -3.80 -0.59
N ALA A 416 -5.69 -3.06 -0.31
CA ALA A 416 -4.91 -2.25 -1.25
C ALA A 416 -4.22 -3.11 -2.32
N TYR A 417 -5.02 -3.83 -3.10
CA TYR A 417 -4.68 -4.68 -4.22
C TYR A 417 -5.74 -4.43 -5.28
N TRP A 418 -5.31 -3.78 -6.35
CA TRP A 418 -6.19 -3.36 -7.44
C TRP A 418 -5.84 -4.12 -8.71
N SER A 419 -6.80 -4.78 -9.33
CA SER A 419 -6.55 -5.63 -10.50
C SER A 419 -6.02 -4.84 -11.69
N SER A 420 -6.51 -3.61 -11.88
CA SER A 420 -6.03 -2.64 -12.87
C SER A 420 -4.53 -2.37 -12.72
N GLU A 421 -4.02 -2.44 -11.49
CA GLU A 421 -2.61 -2.31 -11.19
C GLU A 421 -1.85 -3.63 -11.20
N HIS A 422 -2.43 -4.75 -11.57
CA HIS A 422 -1.68 -6.01 -11.73
C HIS A 422 -1.72 -6.54 -13.15
N PHE A 423 -2.63 -6.02 -13.98
CA PHE A 423 -2.61 -6.28 -15.40
C PHE A 423 -1.31 -5.76 -16.04
N TYR A 424 -0.63 -6.63 -16.78
CA TYR A 424 0.57 -6.30 -17.52
C TYR A 424 0.82 -7.32 -18.63
N ALA A 425 0.80 -6.84 -19.88
CA ALA A 425 0.98 -7.65 -21.07
C ALA A 425 1.79 -6.85 -22.11
N PRO A 426 3.11 -6.69 -21.94
CA PRO A 426 3.93 -5.99 -22.91
C PRO A 426 4.08 -6.84 -24.17
N SER A 427 3.86 -6.25 -25.35
CA SER A 427 4.27 -6.84 -26.62
C SER A 427 5.76 -6.58 -26.89
N GLU A 428 6.24 -5.40 -26.53
CA GLU A 428 7.64 -4.98 -26.63
C GLU A 428 8.16 -4.57 -25.25
N CYS A 429 9.41 -4.91 -24.97
CA CYS A 429 10.05 -4.61 -23.70
C CYS A 429 11.25 -3.68 -23.91
N THR A 430 11.50 -2.84 -22.92
CA THR A 430 12.78 -2.11 -22.86
C THR A 430 13.91 -3.10 -22.65
N MET A 431 14.95 -3.04 -23.48
CA MET A 431 16.07 -3.97 -23.43
C MET A 431 17.24 -3.38 -22.65
N ASP A 432 17.90 -4.22 -21.86
CA ASP A 432 19.14 -3.90 -21.18
C ASP A 432 20.26 -3.69 -22.21
N LYS A 433 21.05 -2.64 -22.03
CA LYS A 433 22.11 -2.27 -23.00
C LYS A 433 23.30 -3.22 -23.01
N ILE A 434 23.51 -3.98 -21.94
CA ILE A 434 24.64 -4.89 -21.78
C ILE A 434 24.23 -6.28 -22.24
N LEU A 435 23.08 -6.75 -21.76
CA LEU A 435 22.63 -8.12 -21.99
C LEU A 435 21.76 -8.26 -23.23
N HIS A 436 21.21 -7.16 -23.77
CA HIS A 436 20.18 -7.20 -24.82
C HIS A 436 19.00 -8.10 -24.45
N GLN A 437 18.65 -8.14 -23.17
CA GLN A 437 17.49 -8.85 -22.62
C GLN A 437 16.50 -7.86 -22.04
N ALA A 438 15.23 -8.21 -21.98
CA ALA A 438 14.20 -7.36 -21.39
C ALA A 438 14.56 -6.97 -19.94
N VAL A 439 14.47 -5.67 -19.61
CA VAL A 439 14.74 -5.17 -18.26
C VAL A 439 13.73 -5.73 -17.27
N LYS A 440 14.06 -5.71 -15.97
CA LYS A 440 13.11 -6.10 -14.93
C LYS A 440 12.16 -4.96 -14.56
N GLY A 441 10.89 -5.30 -14.44
CA GLY A 441 9.88 -4.48 -13.76
C GLY A 441 8.94 -3.75 -14.70
N ARG A 442 7.64 -3.89 -14.46
CA ARG A 442 6.58 -3.28 -15.26
C ARG A 442 6.73 -1.77 -15.43
N SER A 443 7.07 -1.07 -14.36
CA SER A 443 7.23 0.39 -14.35
C SER A 443 8.32 0.89 -15.30
N ARG A 444 9.21 -0.01 -15.77
CA ARG A 444 10.26 0.26 -16.75
C ARG A 444 9.95 -0.34 -18.12
N GLY A 445 8.71 -0.80 -18.35
CA GLY A 445 8.35 -1.55 -19.55
C GLY A 445 9.16 -2.84 -19.71
N GLY A 446 9.46 -3.50 -18.59
CA GLY A 446 10.32 -4.69 -18.55
C GLY A 446 9.58 -6.01 -18.63
N GLY A 447 10.22 -7.05 -19.20
CA GLY A 447 9.61 -8.36 -19.42
C GLY A 447 9.40 -9.20 -18.16
N MET A 448 8.55 -10.22 -18.29
CA MET A 448 8.41 -11.28 -17.28
C MET A 448 9.60 -12.25 -17.37
N ARG A 449 10.07 -12.72 -16.21
CA ARG A 449 11.17 -13.68 -16.16
C ARG A 449 10.67 -15.10 -16.33
N LEU A 450 11.22 -15.83 -17.30
CA LEU A 450 11.20 -17.29 -17.32
C LEU A 450 12.46 -17.80 -16.63
N GLY A 451 12.30 -18.42 -15.47
CA GLY A 451 13.40 -18.95 -14.67
C GLY A 451 13.60 -20.45 -14.91
N ASN A 452 14.50 -21.02 -14.11
CA ASN A 452 14.80 -22.45 -14.16
C ASN A 452 13.58 -23.32 -13.81
N MET A 453 12.67 -22.85 -12.97
CA MET A 453 11.46 -23.61 -12.61
C MET A 453 10.50 -23.70 -13.80
N GLU A 454 10.26 -22.58 -14.49
CA GLU A 454 9.46 -22.53 -15.71
C GLU A 454 10.10 -23.37 -16.83
N LEU A 455 11.43 -23.32 -16.93
CA LEU A 455 12.19 -24.15 -17.87
C LEU A 455 12.03 -25.65 -17.58
N PHE A 456 12.41 -26.10 -16.37
CA PHE A 456 12.51 -27.52 -16.06
C PHE A 456 11.15 -28.17 -15.83
N ASN A 457 10.27 -27.53 -15.06
CA ASN A 457 8.97 -28.10 -14.71
C ASN A 457 7.89 -27.71 -15.72
N GLY A 458 7.93 -26.47 -16.22
CA GLY A 458 6.95 -25.96 -17.18
C GLY A 458 7.19 -26.49 -18.59
N LEU A 459 8.32 -26.17 -19.20
CA LEU A 459 8.57 -26.51 -20.60
C LEU A 459 9.10 -27.93 -20.78
N ARG A 460 10.23 -28.26 -20.14
CA ARG A 460 10.90 -29.55 -20.30
C ARG A 460 10.05 -30.70 -19.76
N GLY A 461 9.43 -30.54 -18.60
CA GLY A 461 8.55 -31.54 -18.00
C GLY A 461 7.36 -31.92 -18.89
N ASN A 462 6.86 -30.97 -19.70
CA ASN A 462 5.77 -31.20 -20.65
C ASN A 462 6.25 -31.52 -22.07
N GLY A 463 7.57 -31.60 -22.32
CA GLY A 463 8.12 -31.88 -23.64
C GLY A 463 7.92 -30.77 -24.68
N LEU A 464 7.75 -29.51 -24.25
CA LEU A 464 7.48 -28.35 -25.12
C LEU A 464 8.76 -27.77 -25.73
N ALA A 465 9.49 -28.58 -26.49
CA ALA A 465 10.79 -28.21 -27.05
C ALA A 465 10.74 -27.00 -28.00
N ALA A 466 9.70 -26.88 -28.82
CA ALA A 466 9.53 -25.73 -29.72
C ALA A 466 9.34 -24.42 -28.94
N CYS A 467 8.53 -24.44 -27.86
CA CYS A 467 8.33 -23.27 -27.01
C CYS A 467 9.62 -22.87 -26.26
N PHE A 468 10.52 -23.81 -26.01
CA PHE A 468 11.81 -23.49 -25.40
C PHE A 468 12.67 -22.60 -26.32
N GLU A 469 12.81 -22.98 -27.59
CA GLU A 469 13.53 -22.19 -28.58
C GLU A 469 12.88 -20.80 -28.76
N GLU A 470 11.57 -20.77 -28.93
CA GLU A 470 10.80 -19.53 -29.10
C GLU A 470 10.96 -18.57 -27.90
N LYS A 471 10.87 -19.08 -26.66
CA LYS A 471 10.87 -18.21 -25.47
C LYS A 471 12.25 -17.84 -24.93
N PHE A 472 13.23 -18.75 -25.01
CA PHE A 472 14.57 -18.48 -24.49
C PHE A 472 15.51 -17.87 -25.52
N PHE A 473 15.27 -18.08 -26.81
CA PHE A 473 16.12 -17.54 -27.88
C PHE A 473 15.40 -16.43 -28.64
N GLU A 474 14.29 -16.74 -29.34
CA GLU A 474 13.66 -15.77 -30.26
C GLU A 474 13.11 -14.54 -29.54
N HIS A 475 12.39 -14.72 -28.43
CA HIS A 475 11.86 -13.63 -27.61
C HIS A 475 12.84 -13.08 -26.56
N GLY A 476 13.97 -13.75 -26.35
CA GLY A 476 14.97 -13.39 -25.37
C GLY A 476 15.94 -12.36 -25.90
N ASP A 477 17.08 -12.83 -26.40
CA ASP A 477 18.23 -12.04 -26.84
C ASP A 477 18.75 -12.46 -28.21
N ARG A 478 17.86 -12.93 -29.11
CA ARG A 478 18.23 -13.28 -30.49
C ARG A 478 18.97 -12.11 -31.15
N ILE A 479 20.24 -12.34 -31.50
CA ILE A 479 21.04 -11.43 -32.32
C ILE A 479 20.96 -11.92 -33.77
N PRO A 480 20.21 -11.25 -34.66
CA PRO A 480 20.23 -11.60 -36.08
C PRO A 480 21.60 -11.22 -36.67
N ASN A 481 22.37 -12.24 -37.08
CA ASN A 481 23.61 -12.03 -37.81
C ASN A 481 23.37 -12.33 -39.30
N GLU A 482 23.17 -11.29 -40.10
CA GLU A 482 22.90 -11.42 -41.54
C GLU A 482 24.10 -12.00 -42.34
N HIS A 483 25.28 -12.08 -41.75
CA HIS A 483 26.50 -12.51 -42.44
C HIS A 483 27.03 -13.89 -42.02
N ASN A 484 26.42 -14.55 -41.04
CA ASN A 484 26.85 -15.89 -40.63
C ASN A 484 25.70 -16.69 -39.97
N PRO A 485 24.98 -17.55 -40.72
CA PRO A 485 23.83 -18.28 -40.20
C PRO A 485 24.19 -19.49 -39.31
N THR A 486 25.47 -19.78 -39.07
CA THR A 486 25.90 -20.94 -38.28
C THR A 486 27.00 -20.58 -37.30
N ILE A 487 26.66 -20.62 -36.00
CA ILE A 487 27.53 -20.56 -34.82
C ILE A 487 28.38 -19.28 -34.75
N SER A 488 27.99 -18.36 -33.86
CA SER A 488 28.80 -17.19 -33.50
C SER A 488 30.07 -17.63 -32.77
N LEU A 489 31.18 -17.74 -33.51
CA LEU A 489 32.50 -17.83 -32.91
C LEU A 489 32.98 -16.41 -32.53
N PRO A 490 33.60 -16.24 -31.36
CA PRO A 490 34.28 -14.99 -31.03
C PRO A 490 35.28 -14.63 -32.14
N LYS A 491 35.46 -13.33 -32.45
CA LYS A 491 36.43 -12.86 -33.48
C LYS A 491 37.87 -13.36 -33.26
N SER A 492 38.19 -13.83 -32.06
CA SER A 492 39.48 -14.43 -31.70
C SER A 492 39.64 -15.89 -32.13
N VAL A 493 38.61 -16.52 -32.69
CA VAL A 493 38.65 -17.92 -33.13
C VAL A 493 38.83 -17.94 -34.65
N GLU A 494 40.03 -18.28 -35.10
CA GLU A 494 40.27 -18.63 -36.50
C GLU A 494 39.92 -20.11 -36.74
N LEU A 495 39.02 -20.35 -37.69
CA LEU A 495 38.78 -21.69 -38.24
C LEU A 495 39.80 -21.96 -39.33
N VAL A 496 40.77 -22.84 -39.06
CA VAL A 496 41.72 -23.32 -40.08
C VAL A 496 41.12 -24.55 -40.75
N LYS A 497 40.97 -24.50 -42.08
CA LYS A 497 40.46 -25.59 -42.91
C LYS A 497 41.63 -26.47 -43.36
N GLU A 498 41.89 -27.57 -42.66
CA GLU A 498 43.07 -28.39 -42.94
C GLU A 498 42.85 -29.44 -44.04
N ASP A 499 41.63 -29.98 -44.19
CA ASP A 499 41.24 -30.80 -45.35
C ASP A 499 39.72 -30.92 -45.40
N ALA A 500 39.14 -31.03 -46.61
CA ALA A 500 37.75 -30.74 -46.96
C ALA A 500 36.61 -31.54 -46.25
N ARG A 501 36.85 -32.23 -45.13
CA ARG A 501 35.85 -33.03 -44.40
C ARG A 501 35.76 -32.81 -42.89
N PHE A 502 36.70 -32.10 -42.24
CA PHE A 502 36.62 -31.83 -40.79
C PHE A 502 37.09 -30.42 -40.43
N PHE A 503 36.38 -29.74 -39.53
CA PHE A 503 36.84 -28.50 -38.88
C PHE A 503 37.45 -28.85 -37.53
N LYS A 504 38.71 -28.48 -37.30
CA LYS A 504 39.38 -28.67 -36.01
C LYS A 504 39.62 -27.30 -35.38
N CYS A 505 39.01 -27.05 -34.21
CA CYS A 505 39.23 -25.82 -33.46
C CYS A 505 40.36 -26.02 -32.44
N HIS A 506 41.49 -25.35 -32.63
CA HIS A 506 42.57 -25.31 -31.65
C HIS A 506 42.32 -24.18 -30.64
N LEU A 507 41.58 -24.47 -29.57
CA LEU A 507 41.40 -23.51 -28.48
C LEU A 507 42.64 -23.50 -27.58
N LYS A 508 43.38 -22.38 -27.57
CA LYS A 508 44.40 -22.11 -26.56
C LYS A 508 43.79 -21.17 -25.51
N TYR A 509 43.47 -21.72 -24.35
CA TYR A 509 43.01 -20.94 -23.20
C TYR A 509 44.20 -20.18 -22.60
N GLN A 510 44.21 -18.86 -22.72
CA GLN A 510 45.09 -17.99 -21.92
C GLN A 510 44.26 -17.38 -20.79
N ALA A 511 44.45 -17.89 -19.58
CA ALA A 511 43.95 -17.22 -18.39
C ALA A 511 44.79 -15.96 -18.17
N ASN A 512 44.21 -14.78 -18.37
CA ASN A 512 44.75 -13.56 -17.77
C ASN A 512 44.50 -13.66 -16.27
N SER A 513 45.58 -13.84 -15.50
CA SER A 513 45.56 -13.81 -14.05
C SER A 513 45.33 -12.36 -13.59
N SER A 514 44.06 -11.95 -13.53
CA SER A 514 43.68 -10.68 -12.91
C SER A 514 42.36 -10.78 -12.14
N VAL A 515 42.28 -11.73 -11.21
CA VAL A 515 41.46 -11.56 -10.00
C VAL A 515 42.23 -12.13 -8.81
N ILE A 516 42.88 -11.26 -8.03
CA ILE A 516 43.26 -11.58 -6.66
C ILE A 516 41.94 -11.68 -5.87
N MET A 517 41.47 -12.89 -5.64
CA MET A 517 40.51 -13.14 -4.57
C MET A 517 41.26 -12.94 -3.24
N ARG A 518 41.04 -11.82 -2.56
CA ARG A 518 41.41 -11.70 -1.14
C ARG A 518 40.54 -12.68 -0.34
N LYS A 519 41.21 -13.47 0.51
CA LYS A 519 40.60 -14.37 1.50
C LYS A 519 39.61 -13.64 2.40
#